data_AF-A0A0C7N1U8-F1
#
_entry.id   AF-A0A0C7N1U8-F1
#
_cell.length_a   1.000
_cell.length_b   1.000
_cell.length_c   1.000
_cell.angle_alpha   90.00
_cell.angle_beta   90.00
_cell.angle_gamma   90.00
#
_symmetry.space_group_name_H-M   'P 1'
#
loop_
_entity.id
_entity.type
_entity.pdbx_description
1 polymer ?
#
loop_
_entity_poly.entity_id
_entity_poly.type
_entity_poly.pdbx_seq_one_letter_code
_entity_poly.pdbx_strand_id
1 'polypeptide(L)'
;MSFNGIGLKSAKGSSTSGHVQRSLASNDDRKQDKIHSSRVKKSQERLKDAKIRHHKRDDAIVKHVSRREIELRVSEYRDKLEEDETIDDAIIDAKCEQYRQKVLKDWEKEQEDEKLRNAYVSRKKRASRETHGEKDG
;
A
#
# COMPACT_ATOMS: atom_id res chain seq x y z
N MET A 1 5.52 11.06 -58.24
CA MET A 1 6.73 10.24 -58.07
C MET A 1 6.92 10.05 -56.58
N SER A 2 6.88 8.81 -56.10
CA SER A 2 7.21 8.46 -54.72
C SER A 2 8.72 8.25 -54.59
N PHE A 3 9.36 8.88 -53.61
CA PHE A 3 10.79 8.70 -53.34
C PHE A 3 10.93 7.89 -52.04
N ASN A 4 11.76 6.84 -52.02
CA ASN A 4 11.96 5.97 -50.84
C ASN A 4 10.65 5.45 -50.19
N GLY A 5 9.63 5.14 -50.99
CA GLY A 5 8.33 4.66 -50.49
C GLY A 5 7.48 5.70 -49.77
N ILE A 6 7.91 6.97 -49.74
CA ILE A 6 7.20 8.10 -49.13
C ILE A 6 6.81 9.14 -50.21
N GLY A 7 5.70 9.84 -49.99
CA GLY A 7 5.18 10.87 -50.88
C GLY A 7 4.03 10.44 -51.80
N LEU A 8 3.69 11.29 -52.77
CA LEU A 8 2.56 11.07 -53.67
C LEU A 8 2.94 10.20 -54.89
N LYS A 9 2.03 9.29 -55.27
CA LYS A 9 2.16 8.48 -56.50
C LYS A 9 2.35 9.37 -57.73
N SER A 10 1.52 10.40 -57.88
CA SER A 10 1.65 11.47 -58.88
C SER A 10 1.16 12.80 -58.31
N ALA A 11 1.71 13.93 -58.79
CA ALA A 11 1.19 15.26 -58.46
C ALA A 11 -0.15 15.55 -59.17
N LYS A 12 -0.43 14.84 -60.27
CA LYS A 12 -1.69 14.94 -61.01
C LYS A 12 -2.86 14.49 -60.12
N GLY A 13 -3.89 15.33 -60.01
CA GLY A 13 -5.06 15.08 -59.15
C GLY A 13 -4.86 15.43 -57.67
N SER A 14 -3.65 15.85 -57.26
CA SER A 14 -3.40 16.35 -55.90
C SER A 14 -3.61 17.86 -55.77
N SER A 15 -3.81 18.59 -56.87
CA SER A 15 -3.95 20.05 -56.92
C SER A 15 -2.83 20.84 -56.24
N THR A 16 -1.65 20.23 -56.06
CA THR A 16 -0.45 20.84 -55.46
C THR A 16 0.80 20.45 -56.26
N SER A 17 1.96 21.02 -55.92
CA SER A 17 3.24 20.74 -56.58
C SER A 17 3.77 19.31 -56.34
N GLY A 18 3.22 18.58 -55.36
CA GLY A 18 3.73 17.28 -54.95
C GLY A 18 5.09 17.32 -54.27
N HIS A 19 5.51 18.49 -53.76
CA HIS A 19 6.77 18.65 -53.04
C HIS A 19 6.73 17.93 -51.69
N VAL A 20 7.71 17.07 -51.42
CA VAL A 20 7.81 16.29 -50.18
C VAL A 20 9.09 16.69 -49.46
N GLN A 21 8.96 17.18 -48.22
CA GLN A 21 10.10 17.51 -47.36
C GLN A 21 10.22 16.47 -46.25
N ARG A 22 11.45 16.11 -45.87
CA ARG A 22 11.70 15.36 -44.65
C ARG A 22 11.37 16.24 -43.46
N SER A 23 10.61 15.71 -42.49
CA SER A 23 10.32 16.42 -41.25
C SER A 23 11.59 16.64 -40.42
N LEU A 24 11.83 17.87 -39.96
CA LEU A 24 12.88 18.23 -38.99
C LEU A 24 12.65 17.62 -37.59
N ALA A 25 11.46 17.07 -37.33
CA ALA A 25 11.20 16.28 -36.14
C ALA A 25 11.84 14.87 -36.26
N SER A 26 11.93 14.35 -37.48
CA SER A 26 12.53 13.06 -37.83
C SER A 26 14.04 13.18 -37.95
N ASN A 27 14.69 13.36 -36.80
CA ASN A 27 16.15 13.29 -36.69
C ASN A 27 16.50 11.88 -36.20
N ASP A 28 17.21 11.11 -37.02
CA ASP A 28 17.68 9.76 -36.65
C ASP A 28 18.61 9.79 -35.42
N ASP A 29 19.22 10.93 -35.13
CA ASP A 29 20.09 11.14 -33.96
C ASP A 29 19.36 11.51 -32.67
N ARG A 30 18.04 11.74 -32.70
CA ARG A 30 17.30 12.07 -31.48
C ARG A 30 17.05 10.81 -30.67
N LYS A 31 17.97 10.57 -29.73
CA LYS A 31 17.88 10.28 -28.28
C LYS A 31 16.48 10.07 -27.63
N GLN A 32 15.42 9.70 -28.35
CA GLN A 32 14.10 9.38 -27.81
C GLN A 32 14.24 8.18 -26.86
N ASP A 33 15.06 7.20 -27.22
CA ASP A 33 15.37 6.07 -26.34
C ASP A 33 16.07 6.49 -25.05
N LYS A 34 16.97 7.47 -25.09
CA LYS A 34 17.72 7.93 -23.90
C LYS A 34 16.82 8.71 -22.93
N ILE A 35 15.94 9.57 -23.45
CA ILE A 35 15.01 10.37 -22.63
C ILE A 35 13.84 9.51 -22.12
N HIS A 36 13.36 8.56 -22.93
CA HIS A 36 12.34 7.62 -22.51
C HIS A 36 12.88 6.65 -21.46
N SER A 37 14.06 6.05 -21.69
CA SER A 37 14.69 5.14 -20.73
C SER A 37 15.07 5.83 -19.42
N SER A 38 15.52 7.08 -19.43
CA SER A 38 15.80 7.82 -18.20
C SER A 38 14.53 8.11 -17.40
N ARG A 39 13.41 8.40 -18.07
CA ARG A 39 12.10 8.59 -17.41
C ARG A 39 11.57 7.29 -16.80
N VAL A 40 11.68 6.17 -17.53
CA VAL A 40 11.28 4.84 -17.05
C VAL A 40 12.16 4.38 -15.87
N LYS A 41 13.48 4.60 -15.93
CA LYS A 41 14.36 4.26 -14.81
C LYS A 41 14.04 5.07 -13.55
N LYS A 42 13.78 6.37 -13.70
CA LYS A 42 13.41 7.26 -12.58
C LYS A 42 12.06 6.90 -11.97
N SER A 43 11.08 6.45 -12.77
CA SER A 43 9.80 5.98 -12.23
C SER A 43 9.95 4.67 -11.48
N GLN A 44 10.74 3.73 -12.00
CA GLN A 44 11.03 2.45 -11.33
C GLN A 44 11.80 2.65 -10.01
N GLU A 45 12.76 3.56 -9.96
CA GLU A 45 13.51 3.89 -8.75
C GLU A 45 12.60 4.48 -7.67
N ARG A 46 11.71 5.42 -8.05
CA ARG A 46 10.71 5.98 -7.13
C ARG A 46 9.76 4.92 -6.56
N LEU A 47 9.35 3.96 -7.38
CA LEU A 47 8.49 2.86 -6.94
C LEU A 47 9.21 1.92 -5.97
N LYS A 48 10.50 1.65 -6.20
CA LYS A 48 11.35 0.87 -5.27
C LYS A 48 11.51 1.60 -3.93
N ASP A 49 11.81 2.89 -3.95
CA ASP A 49 11.96 3.67 -2.72
C ASP A 49 10.65 3.82 -1.95
N ALA A 50 9.51 3.95 -2.66
CA ALA A 50 8.19 3.96 -2.03
C ALA A 50 7.90 2.61 -1.35
N LYS A 51 8.15 1.48 -2.01
CA LYS A 51 8.01 0.14 -1.41
C LYS A 51 8.86 -0.04 -0.15
N ILE A 52 10.09 0.49 -0.14
CA ILE A 52 10.97 0.41 1.03
C ILE A 52 10.45 1.27 2.19
N ARG A 53 9.87 2.45 1.89
CA ARG A 53 9.33 3.38 2.91
C ARG A 53 7.99 2.94 3.49
N HIS A 54 7.14 2.24 2.74
CA HIS A 54 5.83 1.81 3.22
C HIS A 54 5.85 0.60 4.18
N HIS A 55 6.99 -0.05 4.40
CA HIS A 55 7.03 -1.35 5.07
C HIS A 55 7.30 -1.36 6.57
N LYS A 56 7.73 -0.25 7.17
CA LYS A 56 7.90 -0.18 8.62
C LYS A 56 6.64 0.39 9.23
N ARG A 57 5.72 -0.49 9.64
CA ARG A 57 4.66 -0.12 10.59
C ARG A 57 5.36 0.55 11.78
N ASP A 58 4.93 1.75 12.11
CA ASP A 58 5.45 2.45 13.28
C ASP A 58 4.98 1.71 14.53
N ASP A 59 5.92 1.09 15.24
CA ASP A 59 5.64 0.32 16.45
C ASP A 59 4.95 1.16 17.53
N ALA A 60 5.17 2.48 17.56
CA ALA A 60 4.48 3.37 18.48
C ALA A 60 2.99 3.44 18.12
N ILE A 61 2.67 3.65 16.84
CA ILE A 61 1.28 3.71 16.36
C ILE A 61 0.57 2.39 16.64
N VAL A 62 1.21 1.26 16.35
CA VAL A 62 0.61 -0.07 16.61
C VAL A 62 0.28 -0.26 18.09
N LYS A 63 1.21 0.07 18.99
CA LYS A 63 0.99 -0.01 20.45
C LYS A 63 -0.14 0.90 20.92
N HIS A 64 -0.23 2.12 20.37
CA HIS A 64 -1.30 3.06 20.71
C HIS A 64 -2.67 2.57 20.25
N VAL A 65 -2.77 1.98 19.05
CA VAL A 65 -4.02 1.41 18.54
C VAL A 65 -4.48 0.26 19.44
N SER A 66 -3.58 -0.66 19.82
CA SER A 66 -3.93 -1.76 20.73
C SER A 66 -4.39 -1.26 22.11
N ARG A 67 -3.71 -0.27 22.69
CA ARG A 67 -4.13 0.35 23.97
C ARG A 67 -5.50 1.02 23.85
N ARG A 68 -5.75 1.72 22.76
CA ARG A 68 -7.03 2.37 22.49
C ARG A 68 -8.16 1.36 22.38
N GLU A 69 -7.91 0.22 21.77
CA GLU A 69 -8.91 -0.85 21.66
C GLU A 69 -9.33 -1.38 23.05
N ILE A 70 -8.38 -1.52 23.97
CA ILE A 70 -8.66 -1.94 25.36
C ILE A 70 -9.52 -0.88 26.06
N GLU A 71 -9.11 0.39 26.03
CA GLU A 71 -9.89 1.47 26.68
C GLU A 71 -11.27 1.64 26.04
N LEU A 72 -11.41 1.40 24.73
CA LEU A 72 -12.69 1.44 24.04
C LEU A 72 -13.62 0.32 24.55
N ARG A 73 -13.12 -0.90 24.71
CA ARG A 73 -13.91 -2.00 25.32
C ARG A 73 -14.31 -1.68 26.76
N VAL A 74 -13.44 -1.05 27.54
CA VAL A 74 -13.76 -0.61 28.91
C VAL A 74 -14.83 0.49 28.90
N SER A 75 -14.75 1.44 27.97
CA SER A 75 -15.77 2.49 27.80
C SER A 75 -17.13 1.88 27.45
N GLU A 76 -17.19 0.98 26.48
CA GLU A 76 -18.43 0.29 26.11
C GLU A 76 -19.00 -0.54 27.27
N TYR A 77 -18.13 -1.11 28.11
CA TYR A 77 -18.56 -1.84 29.30
C TYR A 77 -19.11 -0.92 30.37
N ARG A 78 -18.50 0.26 30.55
CA ARG A 78 -18.99 1.31 31.44
C ARG A 78 -20.36 1.79 31.01
N ASP A 79 -20.56 2.11 29.73
CA ASP A 79 -21.84 2.57 29.19
C ASP A 79 -22.96 1.54 29.50
N LYS A 80 -22.69 0.24 29.35
CA LYS A 80 -23.63 -0.84 29.69
C LYS A 80 -23.96 -0.93 31.19
N LEU A 81 -23.01 -0.58 32.05
CA LEU A 81 -23.25 -0.57 33.50
C LEU A 81 -24.02 0.67 33.93
N GLU A 82 -23.82 1.80 33.24
CA GLU A 82 -24.54 3.05 33.49
C GLU A 82 -26.00 2.99 33.00
N GLU A 83 -26.34 2.10 32.07
CA GLU A 83 -27.74 1.81 31.68
C GLU A 83 -28.56 1.21 32.85
N ASP A 84 -27.92 0.53 33.80
CA ASP A 84 -28.57 -0.01 34.99
C ASP A 84 -28.59 1.03 36.12
N GLU A 85 -29.69 1.78 36.28
CA GLU A 85 -29.88 2.84 37.30
C GLU A 85 -29.73 2.39 38.77
N THR A 86 -29.57 1.09 39.02
CA THR A 86 -29.45 0.50 40.36
C THR A 86 -28.01 0.36 40.85
N ILE A 87 -27.03 0.61 39.96
CA ILE A 87 -25.60 0.45 40.26
C ILE A 87 -25.00 1.80 40.60
N ASP A 88 -24.33 1.88 41.75
CA ASP A 88 -23.61 3.08 42.18
C ASP A 88 -22.29 3.28 41.40
N ASP A 89 -21.90 4.54 41.18
CA ASP A 89 -20.71 4.92 40.39
C ASP A 89 -19.43 4.25 40.92
N ALA A 90 -19.28 4.12 42.24
CA ALA A 90 -18.12 3.46 42.83
C ALA A 90 -18.04 1.96 42.47
N ILE A 91 -19.19 1.30 42.31
CA ILE A 91 -19.28 -0.10 41.88
C ILE A 91 -18.99 -0.21 40.38
N ILE A 92 -19.46 0.75 39.58
CA ILE A 92 -19.17 0.83 38.15
C ILE A 92 -17.66 0.95 37.93
N ASP A 93 -16.99 1.88 38.61
CA ASP A 93 -15.55 2.08 38.50
C ASP A 93 -14.76 0.82 38.91
N ALA A 94 -15.16 0.15 40.00
CA ALA A 94 -14.54 -1.08 40.44
C ALA A 94 -14.70 -2.21 39.41
N LYS A 95 -15.88 -2.37 38.82
CA LYS A 95 -16.14 -3.34 37.75
C LYS A 95 -15.36 -3.00 36.48
N CYS A 96 -15.25 -1.72 36.12
CA CYS A 96 -14.49 -1.28 34.96
C CYS A 96 -12.99 -1.54 35.13
N GLU A 97 -12.43 -1.33 36.31
CA GLU A 97 -11.03 -1.65 36.60
C GLU A 97 -10.76 -3.16 36.57
N GLN A 98 -11.66 -3.97 37.15
CA GLN A 98 -11.58 -5.43 37.04
C GLN A 98 -11.65 -5.88 35.57
N TYR A 99 -12.54 -5.28 34.78
CA TYR A 99 -12.68 -5.57 33.37
C TYR A 99 -11.43 -5.15 32.58
N ARG A 100 -10.85 -3.97 32.85
CA ARG A 100 -9.60 -3.50 32.24
C ARG A 100 -8.46 -4.50 32.48
N GLN A 101 -8.28 -4.95 33.72
CA GLN A 101 -7.26 -5.95 34.05
C GLN A 101 -7.48 -7.29 33.35
N LYS A 102 -8.74 -7.71 33.20
CA LYS A 102 -9.09 -8.94 32.47
C LYS A 102 -8.73 -8.81 31.00
N VAL A 103 -9.16 -7.75 30.33
CA VAL A 103 -8.89 -7.53 28.90
C VAL A 103 -7.38 -7.39 28.63
N LEU A 104 -6.64 -6.73 29.52
CA LEU A 104 -5.17 -6.65 29.41
C LEU A 104 -4.51 -8.04 29.46
N LYS A 105 -4.90 -8.89 30.42
CA LYS A 105 -4.36 -10.26 30.52
C LYS A 105 -4.70 -11.11 29.31
N ASP A 106 -5.93 -11.01 28.82
CA ASP A 106 -6.38 -11.75 27.64
C ASP A 106 -5.58 -11.30 26.40
N TRP A 107 -5.33 -9.99 26.26
CA TRP A 107 -4.53 -9.43 25.18
C TRP A 107 -3.06 -9.86 25.27
N GLU A 108 -2.44 -9.82 26.46
CA GLU A 108 -1.06 -10.28 26.66
C GLU A 108 -0.89 -11.76 26.29
N LYS A 109 -1.85 -12.60 26.70
CA LYS A 109 -1.86 -14.03 26.36
C LYS A 109 -1.99 -14.25 24.85
N GLU A 110 -2.88 -13.52 24.19
CA GLU A 110 -3.04 -13.58 22.73
C GLU A 110 -1.74 -13.18 22.00
N GLN A 111 -1.04 -12.16 22.51
CA GLN A 111 0.26 -11.75 21.97
C GLN A 111 1.36 -12.81 22.17
N GLU A 112 1.38 -13.51 23.31
CA GLU A 112 2.30 -14.62 23.53
C GLU A 112 1.99 -15.81 22.62
N ASP A 113 0.71 -16.18 22.50
CA ASP A 113 0.25 -17.25 21.61
C ASP A 113 0.57 -16.94 20.15
N GLU A 114 0.40 -15.68 19.72
CA GLU A 114 0.76 -15.23 18.38
C GLU A 114 2.27 -15.31 18.14
N LYS A 115 3.09 -14.88 19.10
CA LYS A 115 4.56 -14.99 19.03
C LYS A 115 4.98 -16.45 18.91
N LEU A 116 4.42 -17.35 19.71
CA LEU A 116 4.69 -18.78 19.66
C LEU A 116 4.28 -19.35 18.31
N ARG A 117 3.07 -19.07 17.84
CA ARG A 117 2.59 -19.50 16.52
C ARG A 117 3.52 -19.03 15.42
N ASN A 118 3.96 -17.77 15.45
CA ASN A 118 4.86 -17.20 14.46
C ASN A 118 6.27 -17.80 14.54
N ALA A 119 6.78 -18.09 15.74
CA ALA A 119 8.08 -18.73 15.95
C ALA A 119 8.13 -20.14 15.33
N TYR A 120 7.06 -20.92 15.51
CA TYR A 120 6.96 -22.30 15.01
C TYR A 120 6.44 -22.41 13.56
N VAL A 121 6.17 -21.30 12.85
CA VAL A 121 5.80 -21.36 11.42
C VAL A 121 6.99 -21.87 10.59
N SER A 122 6.80 -23.00 9.91
CA SER A 122 7.82 -23.62 9.08
C SER A 122 8.29 -22.70 7.96
N ARG A 123 9.59 -22.76 7.62
CA ARG A 123 10.21 -21.99 6.52
C ARG A 123 9.42 -22.11 5.20
N LYS A 124 8.90 -23.30 4.89
CA LYS A 124 8.10 -23.57 3.68
C LYS A 124 6.81 -22.74 3.62
N LYS A 125 6.19 -22.46 4.77
CA LYS A 125 4.95 -21.67 4.88
C LYS A 125 5.21 -20.15 4.88
N ARG A 126 6.40 -19.70 5.33
CA ARG A 126 6.84 -18.30 5.16
C ARG A 126 7.12 -17.99 3.69
N ALA A 127 7.89 -18.85 3.02
CA ALA A 127 8.23 -18.69 1.60
C ALA A 127 6.98 -18.68 0.67
N SER A 128 5.94 -19.46 0.97
CA SER A 128 4.70 -19.43 0.20
C SER A 128 3.88 -18.14 0.39
N ARG A 129 4.03 -17.45 1.53
CA ARG A 129 3.31 -16.22 1.86
C ARG A 129 3.92 -15.01 1.16
N GLU A 130 5.23 -15.04 0.97
CA GLU A 130 5.98 -14.05 0.18
C GLU A 130 5.64 -14.14 -1.32
N THR A 131 5.47 -15.34 -1.86
CA THR A 131 5.15 -15.53 -3.30
C THR A 131 3.70 -15.24 -3.69
N HIS A 132 2.74 -15.29 -2.74
CA HIS A 132 1.33 -14.98 -3.01
C HIS A 132 1.01 -13.49 -2.85
N GLY A 133 1.74 -12.76 -2.00
CA GLY A 133 1.63 -11.29 -1.92
C GLY A 133 2.15 -10.55 -3.15
N GLU A 134 2.81 -11.25 -4.08
CA GLU A 134 3.39 -10.71 -5.31
C GLU A 134 2.42 -10.75 -6.51
N LYS A 135 1.25 -11.39 -6.38
CA LYS A 135 0.29 -11.59 -7.49
C LYS A 135 -1.01 -10.77 -7.44
N ASP A 136 -1.35 -10.17 -6.30
CA ASP A 136 -2.58 -9.36 -6.12
C ASP A 136 -2.32 -7.83 -6.14
N GLY A 137 -1.40 -7.36 -6.99
CA GLY A 137 -1.07 -5.94 -7.13
C GLY A 137 -0.84 -5.51 -8.57
#